data_AF-C4VBC3-F1
#
_entry.id   AF-C4VBC3-F1
#
_cell.length_a   1.000
_cell.length_b   1.000
_cell.length_c   1.000
_cell.angle_alpha   90.00
_cell.angle_beta   90.00
_cell.angle_gamma   90.00
#
_symmetry.space_group_name_H-M   'P 1'
#
loop_
_entity.id
_entity.type
_entity.pdbx_description
1 polymer ?
#
loop_
_entity_poly.entity_id
_entity_poly.type
_entity_poly.pdbx_seq_one_letter_code
_entity_poly.pdbx_strand_id
1 'polypeptide(L)'
;MDKKLSFYLDNANFKETFKVKKKPIEIRKSQQQDNNLLKIVNGEICIDANDMFVNLNKDVDMEVLEETGIVTSATYLTKKRRNNRWTKQETEYFYEALSLCGLEFTLISDLFLNKDRKACRMKYHAECKNNKNRINVALNKKETFCPHRYEELKIKIKEKR
;
A
#
# COMPACT_ATOMS: atom_id res chain seq x y z
N MET A 1 -7.80 28.69 37.14
CA MET A 1 -7.96 27.59 36.17
C MET A 1 -6.57 27.19 35.69
N ASP A 2 -6.30 25.89 35.58
CA ASP A 2 -5.00 25.42 35.12
C ASP A 2 -4.70 25.91 33.70
N LYS A 3 -3.56 26.57 33.55
CA LYS A 3 -3.09 27.17 32.29
C LYS A 3 -3.01 26.15 31.15
N LYS A 4 -2.87 24.86 31.50
CA LYS A 4 -2.85 23.74 30.56
C LYS A 4 -4.24 23.35 30.05
N LEU A 5 -5.30 23.50 30.87
CA LEU A 5 -6.67 23.17 30.47
C LEU A 5 -7.30 24.25 29.58
N SER A 6 -7.00 25.53 29.82
CA SER A 6 -7.57 26.63 29.02
C SER A 6 -7.24 26.49 27.53
N PHE A 7 -6.06 25.96 27.20
CA PHE A 7 -5.65 25.71 25.82
C PHE A 7 -6.58 24.76 25.05
N TYR A 8 -7.14 23.75 25.71
CA TYR A 8 -8.02 22.75 25.08
C TYR A 8 -9.49 23.17 25.01
N LEU A 9 -9.87 24.22 25.76
CA LEU A 9 -11.23 24.75 25.78
C LEU A 9 -11.47 25.79 24.67
N ASP A 10 -10.40 26.36 24.13
CA ASP A 10 -10.47 27.33 23.03
C ASP A 10 -10.45 26.61 21.67
N ASN A 11 -11.64 26.51 21.06
CA ASN A 11 -11.83 25.93 19.72
C ASN A 11 -11.05 26.65 18.60
N ALA A 12 -10.48 27.83 18.86
CA ALA A 12 -9.58 28.52 17.94
C ALA A 12 -8.23 27.77 17.78
N ASN A 13 -7.77 27.06 18.82
CA ASN A 13 -6.46 26.39 18.85
C ASN A 13 -6.38 25.12 17.98
N PHE A 14 -7.51 24.63 17.46
CA PHE A 14 -7.58 23.41 16.64
C PHE A 14 -7.90 23.66 15.16
N LYS A 15 -8.02 24.93 14.74
CA LYS A 15 -8.42 25.27 13.36
C LYS A 15 -7.29 25.08 12.34
N GLU A 16 -6.04 25.10 12.79
CA GLU A 16 -4.89 25.01 11.88
C GLU A 16 -4.43 23.56 11.76
N THR A 17 -4.85 22.89 10.69
CA THR A 17 -4.15 21.68 10.26
C THR A 17 -2.77 22.11 9.76
N PHE A 18 -1.75 22.10 10.62
CA PHE A 18 -0.38 22.28 10.18
C PHE A 18 -0.05 21.17 9.17
N LYS A 19 -0.04 21.52 7.89
CA LYS A 19 0.43 20.64 6.84
C LYS A 19 1.95 20.56 6.99
N VAL A 20 2.44 19.63 7.78
CA VAL A 20 3.87 19.33 7.86
C VAL A 20 4.31 18.91 6.46
N LYS A 21 5.06 19.79 5.78
CA LYS A 21 5.73 19.45 4.53
C LYS A 21 6.76 18.39 4.88
N LYS A 22 6.50 17.13 4.51
CA LYS A 22 7.51 16.08 4.60
C LYS A 22 8.69 16.50 3.73
N LYS A 23 9.81 16.83 4.36
CA LYS A 23 11.06 17.06 3.63
C LYS A 23 11.43 15.76 2.91
N PRO A 24 11.99 15.83 1.69
CA PRO A 24 12.48 14.63 1.02
C PRO A 24 13.54 13.96 1.90
N ILE A 25 13.44 12.65 2.05
CA ILE A 25 14.37 11.83 2.83
C ILE A 25 15.69 11.83 2.06
N GLU A 26 16.69 12.53 2.57
CA GLU A 26 18.07 12.43 2.07
C GLU A 26 18.68 11.15 2.63
N ILE A 27 18.68 10.08 1.83
CA ILE A 27 19.39 8.84 2.18
C ILE A 27 20.88 9.13 2.02
N ARG A 28 21.56 9.49 3.12
CA ARG A 28 23.02 9.51 3.15
C ARG A 28 23.48 8.06 3.01
N LYS A 29 24.14 7.73 1.90
CA LYS A 29 24.79 6.42 1.74
C LYS A 29 25.87 6.33 2.81
N SER A 30 25.73 5.40 3.75
CA SER A 30 26.80 5.05 4.67
C SER A 30 28.03 4.69 3.85
N GLN A 31 29.15 5.39 4.08
CA GLN A 31 30.42 5.01 3.45
C GLN A 31 30.75 3.59 3.90
N GLN A 32 30.67 2.62 2.99
CA GLN A 32 31.17 1.28 3.24
C GLN A 32 32.68 1.40 3.37
N GLN A 33 33.18 1.31 4.60
CA GLN A 33 34.60 1.05 4.83
C GLN A 33 34.82 -0.43 4.58
N ASP A 34 35.68 -0.74 3.60
CA ASP A 34 36.12 -2.09 3.32
C ASP A 34 37.10 -2.51 4.42
N ASN A 35 36.53 -3.07 5.49
CA ASN A 35 37.26 -3.63 6.61
C ASN A 35 37.96 -4.92 6.17
N ASN A 36 39.29 -4.96 6.26
CA ASN A 36 40.09 -6.09 5.84
C ASN A 36 40.98 -6.57 7.01
N LEU A 37 40.65 -7.74 7.57
CA LEU A 37 41.27 -8.30 8.78
C LEU A 37 42.76 -8.65 8.61
N LEU A 38 43.24 -8.81 7.37
CA LEU A 38 44.60 -9.21 7.05
C LEU A 38 45.35 -8.07 6.36
N LYS A 39 46.56 -7.77 6.84
CA LYS A 39 47.47 -6.78 6.28
C LYS A 39 48.84 -7.38 6.04
N ILE A 40 49.44 -7.03 4.90
CA ILE A 40 50.83 -7.40 4.61
C ILE A 40 51.74 -6.32 5.21
N VAL A 41 52.59 -6.71 6.16
CA VAL A 41 53.61 -5.83 6.73
C VAL A 41 54.96 -6.52 6.51
N ASN A 42 55.86 -5.86 5.79
CA ASN A 42 57.20 -6.36 5.47
C ASN A 42 57.24 -7.74 4.76
N GLY A 43 56.22 -8.06 3.96
CA GLY A 43 56.15 -9.33 3.22
C GLY A 43 55.56 -10.49 4.02
N GLU A 44 55.21 -10.28 5.29
CA GLU A 44 54.51 -11.25 6.13
C GLU A 44 53.03 -10.88 6.26
N ILE A 45 52.17 -11.90 6.33
CA ILE A 45 50.73 -11.72 6.51
C ILE A 45 50.45 -11.60 8.01
N CYS A 46 50.00 -10.44 8.45
CA CYS A 46 49.67 -10.13 9.83
C CYS A 46 48.17 -9.81 9.99
N ILE A 47 47.63 -10.07 11.18
CA ILE A 47 46.24 -9.70 11.53
C ILE A 47 46.22 -8.21 11.92
N ASP A 48 45.29 -7.44 11.36
CA ASP A 48 45.10 -6.03 11.74
C ASP A 48 44.34 -5.93 13.06
N ALA A 49 45.01 -5.41 14.09
CA ALA A 49 44.43 -5.24 15.43
C ALA A 49 43.24 -4.26 15.43
N ASN A 50 43.17 -3.34 14.47
CA ASN A 50 42.09 -2.35 14.39
C ASN A 50 40.76 -2.93 13.88
N ASP A 51 40.83 -4.02 13.10
CA ASP A 51 39.67 -4.70 12.52
C ASP A 51 39.36 -6.03 13.22
N MET A 52 40.04 -6.31 14.34
CA MET A 52 39.85 -7.53 15.13
C MET A 52 38.50 -7.56 15.87
N PHE A 53 37.87 -6.40 16.10
CA PHE A 53 36.64 -6.27 16.89
C PHE A 53 35.51 -5.62 16.09
N VAL A 54 34.33 -6.26 16.10
CA VAL A 54 33.13 -5.71 15.48
C VAL A 54 32.36 -4.89 16.50
N ASN A 55 32.15 -3.59 16.22
CA ASN A 55 31.25 -2.77 17.02
C ASN A 55 29.78 -3.11 16.69
N LEU A 56 29.06 -3.65 17.68
CA LEU A 56 27.63 -3.97 17.61
C LEU A 56 26.75 -2.73 17.78
N ASN A 57 27.28 -1.69 18.43
CA ASN A 57 26.64 -0.38 18.58
C ASN A 57 26.96 0.45 17.34
N LYS A 58 26.40 0.04 16.21
CA LYS A 58 26.42 0.86 15.01
C LYS A 58 25.56 2.09 15.29
N ASP A 59 26.12 3.27 15.09
CA ASP A 59 25.35 4.50 15.03
C ASP A 59 24.44 4.41 13.80
N VAL A 60 23.23 3.87 14.02
CA VAL A 60 22.18 3.93 13.03
C VAL A 60 21.66 5.35 13.08
N ASP A 61 21.78 6.08 11.97
CA ASP A 61 21.16 7.39 11.80
C ASP A 61 19.63 7.22 11.97
N MET A 62 19.13 7.38 13.19
CA MET A 62 17.72 7.32 13.53
C MET A 62 17.12 8.72 13.42
N GLU A 63 16.02 8.85 12.68
CA GLU A 63 15.29 10.11 12.58
C GLU A 63 14.67 10.46 13.94
N VAL A 64 15.11 11.56 14.54
CA VAL A 64 14.48 12.12 15.75
C VAL A 64 13.16 12.78 15.33
N LEU A 65 12.06 12.06 15.56
CA LEU A 65 10.71 12.54 15.29
C LEU A 65 10.11 13.16 16.55
N GLU A 66 9.63 14.40 16.46
CA GLU A 66 8.85 15.02 17.54
C GLU A 66 7.46 14.37 17.63
N GLU A 67 7.12 13.79 18.78
CA GLU A 67 5.85 13.13 19.04
C GLU A 67 4.69 14.15 19.21
N THR A 68 4.19 14.65 18.08
CA THR A 68 3.06 15.61 18.04
C THR A 68 1.73 14.96 17.64
N GLY A 69 1.70 13.63 17.50
CA GLY A 69 0.55 12.89 16.97
C GLY A 69 -0.58 12.70 17.97
N ILE A 70 -1.80 13.15 17.64
CA ILE A 70 -3.01 12.87 18.42
C ILE A 70 -3.43 11.41 18.18
N VAL A 71 -3.50 10.62 19.26
CA VAL A 71 -3.94 9.22 19.23
C VAL A 71 -5.45 9.16 19.52
N THR A 72 -6.19 8.52 18.63
CA THR A 72 -7.64 8.27 18.76
C THR A 72 -7.92 6.77 18.69
N SER A 73 -9.15 6.35 19.00
CA SER A 73 -9.57 4.94 18.87
C SER A 73 -9.40 4.37 17.46
N ALA A 74 -9.37 5.22 16.43
CA ALA A 74 -9.16 4.82 15.05
C ALA A 74 -7.67 4.74 14.63
N THR A 75 -6.73 5.23 15.45
CA THR A 75 -5.31 5.34 15.09
C THR A 75 -4.67 3.96 14.84
N TYR A 76 -5.06 2.96 15.63
CA TYR A 76 -4.56 1.57 15.50
C TYR A 76 -5.53 0.66 14.75
N LEU A 77 -6.68 1.18 14.31
CA LEU A 77 -7.58 0.39 13.48
C LEU A 77 -6.87 0.02 12.18
N THR A 78 -6.97 -1.25 11.78
CA THR A 78 -6.36 -1.77 10.56
C THR A 78 -6.74 -0.85 9.41
N LYS A 79 -5.75 -0.15 8.83
CA LYS A 79 -5.97 0.91 7.84
C LYS A 79 -6.94 0.40 6.78
N LYS A 80 -8.12 1.02 6.67
CA LYS A 80 -9.04 0.77 5.55
C LYS A 80 -8.24 1.00 4.27
N ARG A 81 -8.10 -0.05 3.44
CA ARG A 81 -7.37 0.06 2.16
C ARG A 81 -7.96 1.23 1.37
N ARG A 82 -7.15 2.26 1.12
CA ARG A 82 -7.60 3.60 0.68
C ARG A 82 -8.37 3.61 -0.65
N ASN A 83 -8.24 2.58 -1.49
CA ASN A 83 -8.68 2.66 -2.89
C ASN A 83 -9.69 1.58 -3.32
N ASN A 84 -10.78 1.38 -2.56
CA ASN A 84 -11.87 0.50 -3.00
C ASN A 84 -12.98 1.21 -3.81
N ARG A 85 -12.77 2.45 -4.27
CA ARG A 85 -13.76 3.15 -5.10
C ARG A 85 -13.79 2.53 -6.50
N TRP A 86 -14.98 2.21 -7.00
CA TRP A 86 -15.18 1.70 -8.36
C TRP A 86 -15.49 2.87 -9.30
N THR A 87 -14.75 3.00 -10.39
CA THR A 87 -15.10 3.94 -11.46
C THR A 87 -16.26 3.38 -12.30
N LYS A 88 -16.87 4.23 -13.13
CA LYS A 88 -17.91 3.79 -14.06
C LYS A 88 -17.34 2.76 -15.06
N GLN A 89 -16.15 3.03 -15.61
CA GLN A 89 -15.47 2.11 -16.53
C GLN A 89 -15.12 0.77 -15.87
N GLU A 90 -14.55 0.78 -14.65
CA GLU A 90 -14.28 -0.45 -13.90
C GLU A 90 -15.56 -1.26 -13.64
N THR A 91 -16.69 -0.58 -13.45
CA THR A 91 -17.98 -1.25 -13.26
C THR A 91 -18.47 -1.91 -14.55
N GLU A 92 -18.25 -1.30 -15.72
CA GLU A 92 -18.60 -1.94 -17.00
C GLU A 92 -17.69 -3.16 -17.27
N TYR A 93 -16.39 -3.05 -17.02
CA TYR A 93 -15.48 -4.20 -17.10
C TYR A 93 -15.83 -5.32 -16.12
N PHE A 94 -16.38 -4.97 -14.96
CA PHE A 94 -16.86 -5.97 -14.00
C PHE A 94 -18.04 -6.77 -14.54
N TYR A 95 -18.98 -6.13 -15.25
CA TYR A 95 -20.08 -6.85 -15.91
C TYR A 95 -19.58 -7.76 -17.04
N GLU A 96 -18.59 -7.31 -17.81
CA GLU A 96 -17.97 -8.13 -18.86
C GLU A 96 -17.19 -9.32 -18.28
N ALA A 97 -16.43 -9.09 -17.20
CA ALA A 97 -15.72 -10.14 -16.48
C ALA A 97 -16.68 -11.19 -15.88
N LEU A 98 -17.84 -10.78 -15.36
CA LEU A 98 -18.89 -11.68 -14.88
C LEU A 98 -19.43 -12.59 -16.00
N SER A 99 -19.56 -12.07 -17.22
CA SER A 99 -20.05 -12.83 -18.39
C SER A 99 -19.09 -13.94 -18.80
N LEU A 100 -17.78 -13.75 -18.59
CA LEU A 100 -16.73 -14.69 -18.98
C LEU A 100 -16.31 -15.66 -17.88
N CYS A 101 -16.13 -15.14 -16.66
CA CYS A 101 -15.62 -15.91 -15.52
C CYS A 101 -16.75 -16.50 -14.67
N GLY A 102 -17.97 -15.94 -14.76
CA GLY A 102 -19.07 -16.28 -13.86
C GLY A 102 -18.85 -15.72 -12.45
N LEU A 103 -19.09 -16.54 -11.43
CA LEU A 103 -19.05 -16.13 -10.02
C LEU A 103 -17.68 -16.36 -9.33
N GLU A 104 -16.64 -16.68 -10.11
CA GLU A 104 -15.29 -16.87 -9.58
C GLU A 104 -14.59 -15.52 -9.33
N PHE A 105 -14.83 -14.96 -8.15
CA PHE A 105 -14.31 -13.63 -7.77
C PHE A 105 -12.79 -13.56 -7.66
N THR A 106 -12.10 -14.68 -7.46
CA THR A 106 -10.63 -14.74 -7.45
C THR A 106 -10.08 -14.46 -8.85
N LEU A 107 -10.69 -15.07 -9.86
CA LEU A 107 -10.31 -14.85 -11.25
C LEU A 107 -10.63 -13.42 -11.68
N ILE A 108 -11.79 -12.90 -11.26
CA ILE A 108 -12.16 -11.50 -11.53
C ILE A 108 -11.21 -10.53 -10.81
N SER A 109 -10.74 -10.82 -9.59
CA SER A 109 -9.81 -9.91 -8.91
C SER A 109 -8.47 -9.78 -9.63
N ASP A 110 -8.00 -10.82 -10.31
CA ASP A 110 -6.73 -10.79 -11.04
C ASP A 110 -6.76 -9.86 -12.27
N LEU A 111 -7.96 -9.54 -12.78
CA LEU A 111 -8.15 -8.55 -13.85
C LEU A 111 -7.94 -7.12 -13.37
N PHE A 112 -8.17 -6.84 -12.08
CA PHE A 112 -8.20 -5.47 -11.54
C PHE A 112 -7.05 -5.24 -10.56
N LEU A 113 -6.16 -4.29 -10.88
CA LEU A 113 -5.09 -3.93 -9.95
C LEU A 113 -5.66 -3.18 -8.73
N ASN A 114 -5.31 -3.65 -7.52
CA ASN A 114 -5.77 -3.13 -6.22
C ASN A 114 -7.22 -3.44 -5.86
N LYS A 115 -7.91 -4.35 -6.57
CA LYS A 115 -9.19 -4.91 -6.14
C LYS A 115 -8.98 -6.34 -5.68
N ASP A 116 -9.25 -6.55 -4.40
CA ASP A 116 -9.17 -7.88 -3.80
C ASP A 116 -10.43 -8.70 -4.12
N ARG A 117 -10.37 -10.02 -4.00
CA ARG A 117 -11.52 -10.92 -4.12
C ARG A 117 -12.72 -10.46 -3.27
N LYS A 118 -12.45 -9.99 -2.04
CA LYS A 118 -13.47 -9.44 -1.13
C LYS A 118 -14.15 -8.19 -1.72
N ALA A 119 -13.39 -7.35 -2.42
CA ALA A 119 -13.92 -6.16 -3.07
C ALA A 119 -14.85 -6.54 -4.24
N CYS A 120 -14.45 -7.50 -5.08
CA CYS A 120 -15.28 -8.00 -6.18
C CYS A 120 -16.58 -8.64 -5.67
N ARG A 121 -16.51 -9.46 -4.61
CA ARG A 121 -17.71 -10.03 -3.96
C ARG A 121 -18.64 -8.93 -3.43
N MET A 122 -18.09 -7.93 -2.75
CA MET A 122 -18.89 -6.84 -2.19
C MET A 122 -19.51 -5.97 -3.29
N LYS A 123 -18.80 -5.77 -4.40
CA LYS A 123 -19.32 -5.12 -5.61
C LYS A 123 -20.48 -5.91 -6.20
N TYR A 124 -20.34 -7.22 -6.36
CA TYR A 124 -21.44 -8.09 -6.80
C TYR A 124 -22.69 -7.93 -5.92
N HIS A 125 -22.56 -8.02 -4.59
CA HIS A 125 -23.70 -7.85 -3.69
C HIS A 125 -24.34 -6.45 -3.78
N ALA A 126 -23.53 -5.41 -3.97
CA ALA A 126 -24.04 -4.05 -4.17
C ALA A 126 -24.82 -3.92 -5.49
N GLU A 127 -24.30 -4.46 -6.59
CA GLU A 127 -24.97 -4.47 -7.89
C GLU A 127 -26.22 -5.36 -7.89
N CYS A 128 -26.26 -6.47 -7.14
CA CYS A 128 -27.48 -7.26 -6.95
C CYS A 128 -28.58 -6.50 -6.19
N LYS A 129 -28.23 -5.49 -5.38
CA LYS A 129 -29.23 -4.64 -4.72
C LYS A 129 -29.68 -3.51 -5.63
N ASN A 130 -28.74 -2.84 -6.29
CA ASN A 130 -28.99 -1.61 -7.04
C ASN A 130 -29.39 -1.86 -8.50
N ASN A 131 -28.77 -2.85 -9.16
CA ASN A 131 -28.82 -3.08 -10.61
C ASN A 131 -29.03 -4.56 -10.97
N LYS A 132 -30.10 -5.16 -10.45
CA LYS A 132 -30.45 -6.58 -10.66
C LYS A 132 -30.47 -6.99 -12.13
N ASN A 133 -31.06 -6.15 -12.98
CA ASN A 133 -31.23 -6.45 -14.41
C ASN A 133 -29.88 -6.62 -15.12
N ARG A 134 -28.88 -5.78 -14.81
CA ARG A 134 -27.56 -5.87 -15.43
C ARG A 134 -26.82 -7.14 -15.03
N ILE A 135 -26.92 -7.55 -13.76
CA ILE A 135 -26.35 -8.81 -13.29
C ILE A 135 -27.01 -10.00 -13.98
N ASN A 136 -28.34 -10.00 -14.10
CA ASN A 136 -29.06 -11.07 -14.78
C ASN A 136 -28.67 -11.17 -16.26
N VAL A 137 -28.53 -10.04 -16.95
CA VAL A 137 -28.07 -10.02 -18.35
C VAL A 137 -26.64 -10.59 -18.46
N ALA A 138 -25.72 -10.18 -17.59
CA ALA A 138 -24.35 -10.68 -17.60
C ALA A 138 -24.27 -12.20 -17.32
N LEU A 139 -25.08 -12.70 -16.38
CA LEU A 139 -25.12 -14.12 -16.02
C LEU A 139 -25.86 -14.98 -17.06
N ASN A 140 -26.87 -14.43 -17.73
CA ASN A 140 -27.58 -15.12 -18.82
C ASN A 140 -26.72 -15.20 -20.09
N LYS A 141 -25.88 -14.19 -20.34
CA LYS A 141 -24.90 -14.18 -21.43
C LYS A 141 -23.62 -14.95 -21.05
N LYS A 142 -23.71 -15.97 -20.20
CA LYS A 142 -22.54 -16.74 -19.79
C LYS A 142 -21.95 -17.43 -21.02
N GLU A 143 -20.77 -16.98 -21.43
CA GLU A 143 -20.00 -17.61 -22.49
C GLU A 143 -19.17 -18.76 -21.88
N THR A 144 -18.82 -19.76 -22.69
CA THR A 144 -17.82 -20.75 -22.27
C THR A 144 -16.51 -20.03 -21.98
N PHE A 145 -15.81 -20.44 -20.92
CA PHE A 145 -14.57 -19.79 -20.54
C PHE A 145 -13.51 -19.96 -21.64
N CYS A 146 -13.06 -18.83 -22.21
CA CYS A 146 -12.04 -18.77 -23.25
C CYS A 146 -10.82 -18.00 -22.73
N PRO A 147 -9.66 -18.66 -22.53
CA PRO A 147 -8.45 -18.00 -22.00
C PRO A 147 -8.00 -16.78 -22.79
N HIS A 148 -8.12 -16.82 -24.13
CA HIS A 148 -7.72 -15.71 -25.00
C HIS A 148 -8.48 -14.41 -24.68
N ARG A 149 -9.80 -14.51 -24.54
CA ARG A 149 -10.66 -13.35 -24.28
C ARG A 149 -10.48 -12.79 -22.87
N TYR A 150 -10.12 -13.63 -21.91
CA TYR A 150 -9.74 -13.20 -20.58
C TYR A 150 -8.46 -12.33 -20.60
N GLU A 151 -7.43 -12.77 -21.34
CA GLU A 151 -6.19 -12.00 -21.47
C GLU A 151 -6.41 -10.69 -22.26
N GLU A 152 -7.24 -10.68 -23.30
CA GLU A 152 -7.64 -9.44 -23.98
C GLU A 152 -8.25 -8.42 -23.01
N LEU A 153 -9.15 -8.85 -22.13
CA LEU A 153 -9.75 -7.95 -21.15
C LEU A 153 -8.74 -7.45 -20.14
N LYS A 154 -7.84 -8.31 -19.69
CA LYS A 154 -6.77 -7.94 -18.79
C LYS A 154 -5.87 -6.86 -19.39
N ILE A 155 -5.57 -6.95 -20.69
CA ILE A 155 -4.83 -5.92 -21.43
C ILE A 155 -5.66 -4.63 -21.51
N LYS A 156 -6.92 -4.70 -21.92
CA LYS A 156 -7.83 -3.53 -22.01
C LYS A 156 -7.95 -2.78 -20.68
N ILE A 157 -8.05 -3.48 -19.55
CA ILE A 157 -8.15 -2.88 -18.22
C ILE A 157 -6.83 -2.23 -17.80
N LYS A 158 -5.68 -2.78 -18.22
CA LYS A 158 -4.36 -2.20 -17.95
C LYS A 158 -4.08 -0.95 -18.79
N GLU A 159 -4.45 -0.96 -20.07
CA GLU A 159 -4.18 0.14 -21.01
C GLU A 159 -5.01 1.40 -20.75
N LYS A 160 -6.22 1.26 -20.19
CA LYS A 160 -7.15 2.37 -19.95
C LYS A 160 -7.03 3.03 -18.57
N ARG A 161 -5.92 2.81 -17.86
CA ARG A 161 -5.57 3.55 -16.63
C ARG A 161 -4.67 4.72 -16.96
#